data_AF-A0A9X5XFT0-F1
#
_entry.id   AF-A0A9X5XFT0-F1
#
_cell.length_a   1.000
_cell.length_b   1.000
_cell.length_c   1.000
_cell.angle_alpha   90.00
_cell.angle_beta   90.00
_cell.angle_gamma   90.00
#
_symmetry.space_group_name_H-M   'P 1'
#
loop_
_entity.id
_entity.type
_entity.pdbx_description
1 polymer ?
#
loop_
_entity_poly.entity_id
_entity_poly.type
_entity_poly.pdbx_seq_one_letter_code
_entity_poly.pdbx_strand_id
1 'polypeptide(L)' 'DAGFGQAEVAAKDGSTAVVQVRQTADEVLTSGSTGLLYAYDEVGEFFWVAPYDTALDPRGHGT' A
#
# COMPACT_ATOMS: atom_id res chain seq x y z
N ASP A 1 -11.00 5.09 17.41
CA ASP A 1 -9.94 4.28 16.77
C ASP A 1 -10.15 4.41 15.27
N ALA A 2 -9.21 5.02 14.55
CA ALA A 2 -9.25 5.05 13.08
C ALA A 2 -8.56 3.77 12.64
N GLY A 3 -9.35 2.76 12.27
CA GLY A 3 -8.90 1.37 12.14
C GLY A 3 -7.62 1.21 11.30
N PHE A 4 -6.74 0.34 11.75
CA PHE A 4 -5.52 -0.04 11.03
C PHE A 4 -5.80 -1.18 10.04
N GLY A 5 -5.04 -1.22 8.95
CA GLY A 5 -5.02 -2.31 7.98
C GLY A 5 -3.68 -3.05 7.96
N GLN A 6 -3.58 -4.10 7.14
CA GLN A 6 -2.34 -4.83 6.86
C GLN A 6 -2.11 -4.89 5.35
N ALA A 7 -0.85 -4.85 4.94
CA ALA A 7 -0.44 -5.06 3.55
C ALA A 7 0.75 -6.02 3.48
N GLU A 8 0.78 -6.87 2.46
CA GLU A 8 1.96 -7.64 2.11
C GLU A 8 2.81 -6.83 1.11
N VAL A 9 4.11 -6.75 1.37
CA VAL A 9 5.09 -6.14 0.48
C VAL A 9 6.03 -7.23 -0.02
N ALA A 10 6.09 -7.41 -1.34
CA ALA A 10 7.01 -8.34 -1.98
C ALA A 10 8.24 -7.60 -2.51
N ALA A 11 9.42 -8.07 -2.14
CA ALA A 11 10.68 -7.59 -2.68
C ALA A 11 11.10 -8.41 -3.91
N LYS A 12 12.01 -7.84 -4.72
CA LYS A 12 12.47 -8.46 -5.98
C LYS A 12 13.23 -9.78 -5.75
N ASP A 13 13.76 -10.00 -4.56
CA ASP A 13 14.42 -11.25 -4.16
C ASP A 13 13.44 -12.38 -3.81
N GLY A 14 12.14 -12.12 -3.89
CA GLY A 14 11.07 -13.07 -3.57
C GLY A 14 10.72 -13.13 -2.08
N SER A 15 11.35 -12.32 -1.24
CA SER A 15 10.94 -12.17 0.15
C SER A 15 9.65 -11.35 0.26
N THR A 16 8.88 -11.61 1.32
CA THR A 16 7.69 -10.85 1.66
C THR A 16 7.73 -10.39 3.11
N ALA A 17 7.05 -9.27 3.38
CA ALA A 17 6.83 -8.75 4.72
C ALA A 17 5.39 -8.27 4.86
N VAL A 18 4.81 -8.44 6.06
CA VAL A 18 3.51 -7.85 6.40
C VAL A 18 3.76 -6.55 7.17
N VAL A 19 3.12 -5.45 6.74
CA VAL A 19 3.25 -4.13 7.36
C VAL A 19 1.90 -3.56 7.75
N GLN A 20 1.87 -2.77 8.82
CA GLN A 20 0.69 -2.02 9.20
C GLN A 20 0.51 -0.81 8.28
N VAL A 21 -0.73 -0.56 7.86
CA VAL A 21 -1.07 0.58 7.00
C VAL A 21 -2.22 1.41 7.53
N ARG A 22 -2.21 2.69 7.18
CA ARG A 22 -3.33 3.61 7.39
C ARG A 22 -3.60 4.42 6.13
N GLN A 23 -4.87 4.74 5.89
CA GLN A 23 -5.33 5.55 4.76
C GLN A 23 -5.91 6.86 5.28
N THR A 24 -5.69 7.95 4.54
CA THR A 24 -6.34 9.25 4.77
C THR A 24 -7.41 9.57 3.74
N ALA A 25 -7.51 8.78 2.68
CA ALA A 25 -8.42 8.99 1.56
C ALA A 25 -9.82 8.42 1.86
N ASP A 26 -10.84 9.01 1.23
CA ASP A 26 -12.23 8.54 1.30
C ASP A 26 -12.44 7.19 0.59
N GLU A 27 -11.60 6.89 -0.41
CA GLU A 27 -11.62 5.60 -1.10
C GLU A 27 -10.94 4.52 -0.25
N VAL A 28 -11.75 3.57 0.20
CA VAL A 28 -11.33 2.50 1.10
C VAL A 28 -10.70 1.37 0.30
N LEU A 29 -9.44 1.07 0.59
CA LEU A 29 -8.80 -0.15 0.09
C LEU A 29 -9.45 -1.39 0.71
N THR A 30 -9.78 -2.36 -0.14
CA THR A 30 -10.31 -3.66 0.29
C THR A 30 -9.27 -4.75 0.11
N SER A 31 -9.46 -5.90 0.76
CA SER A 31 -8.57 -7.05 0.61
C SER A 31 -8.38 -7.41 -0.88
N GLY A 32 -7.12 -7.60 -1.29
CA GLY A 32 -6.74 -7.85 -2.68
C GLY A 32 -6.48 -6.61 -3.53
N SER A 33 -6.75 -5.40 -3.01
CA SER A 33 -6.37 -4.15 -3.69
C SER A 33 -4.86 -3.94 -3.68
N THR A 34 -4.35 -3.25 -4.71
CA THR A 34 -2.97 -2.75 -4.70
C THR A 34 -2.97 -1.29 -4.25
N GLY A 35 -2.12 -0.95 -3.28
CA GLY A 35 -1.96 0.41 -2.78
C GLY A 35 -0.52 0.88 -2.86
N LEU A 36 -0.32 2.19 -2.95
CA LEU A 36 0.99 2.84 -2.90
C LEU A 36 1.33 3.19 -1.45
N LEU A 37 2.38 2.58 -0.90
CA LEU A 37 2.98 3.04 0.36
C LEU A 37 3.84 4.28 0.08
N TYR A 38 3.43 5.44 0.56
CA TYR A 38 4.06 6.73 0.17
C TYR A 38 4.77 7.47 1.30
N ALA A 39 4.52 7.11 2.56
CA ALA A 39 5.21 7.67 3.72
C ALA A 39 5.25 6.65 4.86
N TYR A 40 6.26 6.75 5.71
CA TYR A 40 6.36 6.01 6.97
C TYR A 40 6.25 7.00 8.13
N ASP A 41 5.41 6.67 9.10
CA ASP A 41 5.31 7.41 10.36
C ASP A 41 6.16 6.71 11.42
N GLU A 42 7.26 7.33 11.82
CA GLU A 42 8.20 6.76 12.80
C GLU A 42 7.61 6.65 14.21
N VAL A 43 6.69 7.55 14.58
CA VAL A 43 6.11 7.57 15.94
C VAL A 43 5.04 6.48 16.06
N GLY A 44 4.24 6.29 15.01
CA GLY A 44 3.20 5.27 14.95
C GLY A 44 3.65 3.91 14.43
N GLU A 45 4.86 3.83 13.87
CA GLU A 45 5.44 2.62 13.24
C GLU A 45 4.55 1.99 12.16
N PHE A 46 3.95 2.82 11.30
CA PHE A 46 3.09 2.36 10.21
C PHE A 46 3.37 3.10 8.90
N PHE A 47 2.92 2.52 7.78
CA PHE A 47 2.97 3.17 6.48
C PHE A 47 1.63 3.84 6.12
N TRP A 48 1.70 5.03 5.53
CA TRP A 48 0.55 5.61 4.86
C TRP A 48 0.39 4.97 3.48
N VAL A 49 -0.85 4.58 3.16
CA VAL A 49 -1.23 3.95 1.89
C VAL A 49 -2.30 4.77 1.17
N ALA A 50 -2.21 4.83 -0.15
CA ALA A 50 -3.24 5.40 -1.03
C ALA A 50 -3.65 4.38 -2.11
N PRO A 51 -4.86 4.49 -2.68
CA PRO A 51 -5.22 3.75 -3.89
C PRO A 51 -4.20 3.96 -4.99
N TYR A 52 -3.76 2.85 -5.58
CA TYR A 52 -2.89 2.86 -6.75
C TYR A 52 -3.71 2.47 -7.97
N ASP A 53 -3.83 3.40 -8.92
CA ASP A 53 -4.41 3.12 -10.22
C ASP A 53 -3.36 2.44 -11.11
N THR A 54 -3.66 1.22 -11.56
CA THR A 54 -2.78 0.46 -12.46
C THR A 54 -2.61 1.14 -13.82
N ALA A 55 -3.51 2.05 -14.21
CA ALA A 55 -3.33 2.91 -15.37
C ALA A 55 -2.12 3.86 -15.23
N LEU A 56 -1.62 4.06 -14.00
CA LEU A 56 -0.44 4.87 -13.71
C LEU A 56 0.84 4.03 -13.59
N ASP A 57 0.82 2.73 -13.91
CA ASP A 57 2.02 1.89 -13.79
C ASP A 57 3.10 2.32 -14.80
N PRO A 58 4.27 2.79 -14.34
CA PRO A 58 5.36 3.17 -15.23
C PRO A 58 5.97 1.98 -15.99
N ARG A 59 5.60 0.74 -15.62
CA ARG A 59 5.97 -0.50 -16.33
C ARG A 59 4.91 -0.90 -17.36
N GLY A 60 3.82 -0.14 -17.49
CA GLY A 60 2.76 -0.34 -18.48
C GLY A 60 3.23 -0.04 -19.90
N HIS A 61 3.91 -1.00 -20.53
CA HIS A 61 3.86 -1.12 -21.98
C HIS A 61 2.58 -1.87 -22.34
N GLY A 62 1.70 -1.23 -23.11
CA GLY A 62 0.51 -1.86 -23.65
C GLY A 62 0.85 -3.08 -24.49
N THR A 63 0.12 -4.16 -24.23
CA THR A 63 -0.22 -5.24 -25.17
C THR A 63 -1.56 -5.80 -24.78
#